data_AF-A0A2E6GBR0-F1
#
_entry.id   AF-A0A2E6GBR0-F1
#
_cell.length_a   1.000
_cell.length_b   1.000
_cell.length_c   1.000
_cell.angle_alpha   90.00
_cell.angle_beta   90.00
_cell.angle_gamma   90.00
#
_symmetry.space_group_name_H-M   'P 1'
#
loop_
_entity.id
_entity.type
_entity.pdbx_description
1 polymer ?
#
loop_
_entity_poly.entity_id
_entity_poly.type
_entity_poly.pdbx_seq_one_letter_code
_entity_poly.pdbx_strand_id
1 'polypeptide(L)'
;MIAKQLTELGVTSLEKLLNAAVAYDVETVELLEELNDTTIALHISPLEWCYCVSVQNGHITIKSGASVEASVTLNGSIIAFAGLLTQDK
;
A
#
# COMPACT_ATOMS: atom_id res chain seq x y z
N MET A 1 -11.15 -9.41 17.43
CA MET A 1 -12.23 -9.14 16.44
C MET A 1 -12.38 -7.64 16.15
N ILE A 2 -12.47 -6.78 17.18
CA ILE A 2 -12.62 -5.31 17.03
C ILE A 2 -11.38 -4.64 16.37
N ALA A 3 -10.16 -5.03 16.74
CA ALA A 3 -8.94 -4.46 16.15
C ALA A 3 -8.84 -4.70 14.63
N LYS A 4 -9.18 -5.91 14.16
CA LYS A 4 -9.14 -6.26 12.73
C LYS A 4 -10.17 -5.45 11.91
N GLN A 5 -11.37 -5.24 12.44
CA GLN A 5 -12.41 -4.42 11.80
C GLN A 5 -12.03 -2.92 11.74
N LEU A 6 -11.42 -2.39 12.81
CA LEU A 6 -10.92 -1.01 12.80
C LEU A 6 -9.75 -0.82 11.83
N THR A 7 -8.85 -1.81 11.73
CA THR A 7 -7.78 -1.83 10.72
C THR A 7 -8.35 -1.85 9.31
N GLU A 8 -9.35 -2.71 9.03
CA GLU A 8 -9.98 -2.79 7.71
C GLU A 8 -10.72 -1.49 7.33
N LEU A 9 -11.44 -0.86 8.28
CA LEU A 9 -12.10 0.44 8.05
C LEU A 9 -11.11 1.58 7.76
N GLY A 10 -9.99 1.61 8.48
CA GLY A 10 -8.91 2.57 8.24
C GLY A 10 -8.25 2.35 6.87
N VAL A 11 -7.99 1.09 6.52
CA VAL A 11 -7.40 0.69 5.24
C VAL A 11 -8.28 1.09 4.05
N THR A 12 -9.60 0.83 4.11
CA THR A 12 -10.53 1.25 3.04
C THR A 12 -10.57 2.77 2.87
N SER A 13 -10.51 3.53 3.96
CA SER A 13 -10.51 5.00 3.89
C SER A 13 -9.22 5.53 3.26
N LEU A 14 -8.08 4.92 3.61
CA LEU A 14 -6.78 5.23 3.03
C LEU A 14 -6.72 4.90 1.53
N GLU A 15 -7.24 3.74 1.15
CA GLU A 15 -7.34 3.32 -0.25
C GLU A 15 -8.09 4.35 -1.11
N LYS A 16 -9.28 4.77 -0.65
CA LYS A 16 -10.08 5.80 -1.35
C LYS A 16 -9.34 7.13 -1.47
N LEU A 17 -8.68 7.55 -0.40
CA LEU A 17 -7.92 8.80 -0.39
C LEU A 17 -6.77 8.75 -1.39
N LEU A 18 -6.00 7.66 -1.42
CA LEU A 18 -4.89 7.47 -2.35
C LEU A 18 -5.37 7.47 -3.79
N ASN A 19 -6.41 6.68 -4.11
CA ASN A 19 -6.98 6.66 -5.47
C ASN A 19 -7.49 8.05 -5.89
N ALA A 20 -8.14 8.79 -4.99
CA ALA A 20 -8.61 10.14 -5.29
C ALA A 20 -7.45 11.13 -5.52
N ALA A 21 -6.36 10.99 -4.76
CA ALA A 21 -5.18 11.84 -4.90
C ALA A 21 -4.45 11.60 -6.24
N VAL A 22 -4.30 10.34 -6.65
CA VAL A 22 -3.59 9.99 -7.88
C VAL A 22 -4.43 10.20 -9.15
N ALA A 23 -5.76 10.11 -9.06
CA ALA A 23 -6.65 10.20 -10.24
C ALA A 23 -6.54 11.50 -11.04
N TYR A 24 -6.01 12.57 -10.45
CA TYR A 24 -5.84 13.86 -11.10
C TYR A 24 -4.40 14.15 -11.53
N ASP A 25 -3.46 13.25 -11.22
CA ASP A 25 -2.06 13.40 -11.58
C ASP A 25 -1.71 12.43 -12.72
N VAL A 26 -1.66 12.96 -13.94
CA VAL A 26 -1.51 12.17 -15.17
C VAL A 26 -0.22 11.34 -15.15
N GLU A 27 0.89 11.92 -14.67
CA GLU A 27 2.18 11.22 -14.58
C GLU A 27 2.10 10.03 -13.61
N THR A 28 1.50 10.20 -12.43
CA THR A 28 1.31 9.09 -11.49
C THR A 28 0.35 8.03 -12.05
N VAL A 29 -0.69 8.41 -12.79
CA VAL A 29 -1.60 7.44 -13.42
C VAL A 29 -0.86 6.56 -14.44
N GLU A 30 -0.04 7.16 -15.30
CA GLU A 30 0.77 6.41 -16.27
C GLU A 30 1.73 5.43 -15.58
N LEU A 31 2.40 5.85 -14.49
CA LEU A 31 3.25 4.98 -13.69
C LEU A 31 2.47 3.84 -13.01
N LEU A 32 1.22 4.08 -12.60
CA LEU A 32 0.37 3.03 -12.03
C LEU A 32 -0.05 2.00 -13.06
N GLU A 33 -0.26 2.38 -14.32
CA GLU A 33 -0.53 1.44 -15.40
C GLU A 33 0.65 0.48 -15.64
N GLU A 34 1.90 0.97 -15.53
CA GLU A 34 3.10 0.11 -15.61
C GLU A 34 3.18 -0.90 -14.46
N LEU A 35 2.62 -0.55 -13.30
CA LEU A 35 2.57 -1.40 -12.11
C LEU A 35 1.33 -2.31 -12.09
N ASN A 36 0.52 -2.34 -13.14
CA ASN A 36 -0.68 -3.16 -13.16
C ASN A 36 -0.37 -4.64 -12.90
N ASP A 37 -1.24 -5.31 -12.15
CA ASP A 37 -1.09 -6.69 -11.65
C ASP A 37 0.10 -6.91 -10.69
N THR A 38 0.83 -5.85 -10.33
CA THR A 38 1.88 -5.92 -9.31
C THR A 38 1.25 -5.92 -7.91
N THR A 39 1.74 -6.83 -7.06
CA THR A 39 1.40 -6.87 -5.64
C THR A 39 2.64 -6.68 -4.79
N ILE A 40 2.60 -5.73 -3.87
CA ILE A 40 3.66 -5.41 -2.92
C ILE A 40 3.17 -5.78 -1.51
N ALA A 41 3.90 -6.66 -0.83
CA ALA A 41 3.70 -6.92 0.59
C ALA A 41 4.59 -6.01 1.43
N LEU A 42 4.00 -5.37 2.44
CA LEU A 42 4.66 -4.54 3.43
C LEU A 42 4.60 -5.25 4.77
N HIS A 43 5.76 -5.70 5.27
CA HIS A 43 5.91 -6.27 6.60
C HIS A 43 6.58 -5.25 7.50
N ILE A 44 5.81 -4.75 8.46
CA ILE A 44 6.25 -3.72 9.39
C ILE A 44 6.72 -4.39 10.69
N SER A 45 7.81 -3.91 11.28
CA SER A 45 8.33 -4.33 12.59
C SER A 45 8.43 -3.13 13.55
N PRO A 46 8.32 -3.31 14.89
CA PRO A 46 8.10 -4.55 15.64
C PRO A 46 6.62 -4.99 15.73
N LEU A 47 5.70 -4.11 15.34
CA LEU A 47 4.27 -4.43 15.21
C LEU A 47 4.11 -5.27 13.94
N GLU A 48 3.81 -6.57 14.04
CA GLU A 48 3.59 -7.54 12.93
C GLU A 48 2.39 -7.17 12.02
N TRP A 49 2.37 -5.94 11.53
CA TRP A 49 1.39 -5.45 10.59
C TRP A 49 1.87 -5.81 9.20
N CYS A 50 1.12 -6.69 8.56
CA CYS A 50 1.28 -7.01 7.16
C CYS A 50 0.21 -6.25 6.38
N TYR A 51 0.61 -5.53 5.34
CA TYR A 51 -0.30 -4.95 4.37
C TYR A 51 0.08 -5.45 2.98
N CYS A 52 -0.92 -5.63 2.13
CA CYS A 52 -0.73 -5.92 0.72
C CYS A 52 -1.30 -4.75 -0.07
N VAL A 53 -0.45 -4.16 -0.90
CA VAL A 53 -0.82 -3.12 -1.86
C VAL A 53 -0.77 -3.75 -3.24
N SER A 54 -1.86 -3.70 -3.98
CA SER A 54 -1.89 -4.20 -5.36
C SER A 54 -2.44 -3.13 -6.28
N VAL A 55 -1.93 -3.08 -7.51
CA VAL A 55 -2.48 -2.19 -8.55
C VAL A 55 -3.24 -3.03 -9.56
N GLN A 56 -4.51 -2.71 -9.78
CA GLN A 56 -5.38 -3.40 -10.74
C GLN A 56 -6.21 -2.38 -11.51
N ASN A 57 -6.12 -2.39 -12.84
CA ASN A 57 -6.76 -1.45 -13.75
C ASN A 57 -6.50 0.01 -13.37
N GLY A 58 -5.26 0.35 -13.02
CA GLY A 58 -4.89 1.70 -12.57
C GLY A 58 -5.41 2.09 -11.18
N HIS A 59 -6.05 1.16 -10.46
CA HIS A 59 -6.54 1.38 -9.10
C HIS A 59 -5.65 0.71 -8.06
N ILE A 60 -5.32 1.47 -7.02
CA ILE A 60 -4.58 0.96 -5.86
C ILE A 60 -5.59 0.27 -4.93
N THR A 61 -5.33 -0.97 -4.54
CA THR A 61 -6.07 -1.69 -3.52
C THR A 61 -5.16 -1.97 -2.33
N ILE A 62 -5.66 -1.78 -1.11
CA ILE A 62 -4.91 -2.06 0.11
C ILE A 62 -5.69 -3.07 0.95
N LYS A 63 -5.01 -4.15 1.38
CA LYS A 63 -5.57 -5.17 2.27
C LYS A 63 -4.66 -5.37 3.46
N SER A 64 -5.24 -5.52 4.65
CA SER A 64 -4.49 -6.01 5.80
C SER A 64 -4.28 -7.52 5.71
N GLY A 65 -3.07 -7.99 6.03
CA GLY A 65 -2.66 -9.39 5.96
C GLY A 65 -1.42 -9.59 5.11
N ALA A 66 -0.83 -10.79 5.22
CA ALA A 66 0.24 -11.22 4.33
C ALA A 66 -0.35 -11.78 3.02
N SER A 67 0.37 -11.62 1.92
CA SER A 67 0.08 -12.28 0.64
C SER A 67 1.27 -13.13 0.25
N VAL A 68 1.02 -14.42 -0.02
CA VAL A 68 2.03 -15.36 -0.51
C VAL A 68 2.37 -15.09 -1.98
N GLU A 69 1.50 -14.37 -2.69
CA GLU A 69 1.60 -14.07 -4.12
C GLU A 69 2.16 -12.67 -4.39
N ALA A 70 2.73 -12.00 -3.39
CA ALA A 70 3.34 -10.70 -3.58
C ALA A 70 4.54 -10.77 -4.53
N SER A 71 4.53 -9.94 -5.57
CA SER A 71 5.64 -9.76 -6.50
C SER A 71 6.91 -9.30 -5.79
N VAL A 72 6.76 -8.46 -4.76
CA VAL A 72 7.85 -7.97 -3.90
C VAL A 72 7.37 -7.93 -2.45
N THR A 73 8.26 -8.29 -1.51
CA THR A 73 8.02 -8.13 -0.07
C THR A 73 9.05 -7.17 0.51
N LEU A 74 8.59 -6.06 1.10
CA LEU A 74 9.42 -5.09 1.80
C LEU A 74 9.31 -5.34 3.31
N ASN A 75 10.45 -5.54 3.96
CA ASN A 75 10.54 -5.74 5.40
C ASN A 75 11.24 -4.54 6.03
N GLY A 76 10.63 -3.91 7.04
CA GLY A 76 11.19 -2.72 7.65
C GLY A 76 10.40 -2.21 8.85
N SER A 77 10.91 -1.20 9.54
CA SER A 77 10.12 -0.52 10.57
C SER A 77 9.25 0.58 9.96
N ILE A 78 8.17 0.96 10.64
CA ILE A 78 7.33 2.09 10.17
C ILE A 78 8.13 3.39 10.02
N ILE A 79 9.14 3.57 10.88
CA ILE A 79 10.05 4.73 10.82
C ILE A 79 10.93 4.66 9.56
N ALA A 80 11.43 3.48 9.21
CA ALA A 80 12.22 3.31 7.99
C ALA A 80 11.39 3.61 6.73
N PHE A 81 10.15 3.11 6.67
CA PHE A 81 9.25 3.40 5.55
C PHE A 81 8.86 4.88 5.47
N ALA A 82 8.56 5.52 6.60
CA ALA A 82 8.32 6.96 6.63
C ALA A 82 9.54 7.74 6.14
N GLY A 83 10.75 7.31 6.53
CA GLY A 83 12.01 7.89 6.07
C GLY A 83 12.18 7.83 4.54
N LEU A 84 11.78 6.73 3.89
CA LEU A 84 11.83 6.62 2.42
C LEU A 84 10.93 7.65 1.72
N LEU A 85 9.80 8.00 2.33
CA LEU A 85 8.84 8.96 1.76
C LEU A 85 9.28 10.41 1.96
N THR A 86 10.10 10.68 2.97
CA THR A 86 10.53 12.04 3.35
C THR A 86 11.97 12.35 3.00
N GLN A 87 12.69 11.42 2.37
CA GLN A 87 14.02 11.69 1.86
C GLN A 87 13.90 12.63 0.66
N ASP A 88 14.36 13.87 0.82
CA ASP A 88 14.60 14.78 -0.30
C ASP A 88 15.50 14.05 -1.31
N LYS A 89 15.03 13.97 -2.56
CA LYS A 89 15.84 13.47 -3.68
C LYS A 89 16.88 14.49 -4.11
#